data_AF-A0A2X0Y8K9-F1
#
_entry.id   AF-A0A2X0Y8K9-F1
#
_cell.length_a   1.000
_cell.length_b   1.000
_cell.length_c   1.000
_cell.angle_alpha   90.00
_cell.angle_beta   90.00
_cell.angle_gamma   90.00
#
_symmetry.space_group_name_H-M   'P 1'
#
loop_
_entity.id
_entity.type
_entity.pdbx_description
1 polymer ?
#
loop_
_entity_poly.entity_id
_entity_poly.type
_entity_poly.pdbx_seq_one_letter_code
_entity_poly.pdbx_strand_id
1 'polypeptide(L)'
;MKINWKVRLQHKPFLVGAFSLLLLLIQQIAALFGFDTTIYNEQVTDIFNTVLALLVLFGVVSDPTTPGLNDSERAMRYSRKDDDK
;
A
#
# COMPACT_ATOMS: atom_id res chain seq x y z
N MET A 1 -13.44 9.11 -12.31
CA MET A 1 -12.23 8.89 -11.51
C MET A 1 -11.20 8.18 -12.38
N LYS A 2 -10.03 8.80 -12.62
CA LYS A 2 -8.94 8.17 -13.38
C LYS A 2 -7.73 8.09 -12.46
N ILE A 3 -7.48 6.90 -11.93
CA ILE A 3 -6.33 6.64 -11.06
C ILE A 3 -5.11 6.42 -11.94
N ASN A 4 -4.04 7.18 -11.70
CA ASN A 4 -2.78 6.98 -12.41
C ASN A 4 -1.94 5.86 -11.75
N TRP A 5 -2.29 4.62 -12.09
CA TRP A 5 -1.62 3.43 -11.56
C TRP A 5 -0.10 3.41 -11.84
N LYS A 6 0.36 4.02 -12.95
CA LYS A 6 1.79 4.12 -13.29
C LYS A 6 2.55 4.90 -12.21
N VAL A 7 2.00 6.02 -11.74
CA VAL A 7 2.64 6.86 -10.71
C VAL A 7 2.56 6.20 -9.33
N ARG A 8 1.41 5.59 -9.01
CA ARG A 8 1.21 4.90 -7.72
C ARG A 8 2.18 3.73 -7.53
N LEU A 9 2.36 2.91 -8.55
CA LEU A 9 3.28 1.78 -8.52
C LEU A 9 4.76 2.18 -8.56
N GLN A 10 5.08 3.46 -8.77
CA GLN A 10 6.46 3.98 -8.65
C GLN A 10 6.73 4.62 -7.29
N HIS A 11 5.69 4.90 -6.49
CA HIS A 11 5.80 5.59 -5.22
C HIS A 11 6.15 4.61 -4.08
N LYS A 12 7.35 4.73 -3.51
CA LYS A 12 7.86 3.77 -2.51
C LYS A 12 6.97 3.65 -1.26
N PRO A 13 6.50 4.75 -0.63
CA PRO A 13 5.58 4.64 0.50
C PRO A 13 4.29 3.88 0.16
N PHE A 14 3.71 4.14 -1.03
CA PHE A 14 2.52 3.44 -1.49
C PHE A 14 2.79 1.94 -1.66
N LEU A 15 3.92 1.57 -2.28
CA LEU A 15 4.30 0.17 -2.44
C LEU A 15 4.51 -0.55 -1.11
N VAL A 16 5.14 0.12 -0.13
CA VAL A 16 5.33 -0.44 1.21
C VAL A 16 3.98 -0.65 1.89
N GLY A 17 3.09 0.34 1.86
CA GLY A 17 1.73 0.18 2.41
C GLY A 17 0.91 -0.89 1.69
N ALA A 18 0.97 -0.95 0.36
CA ALA A 18 0.29 -1.97 -0.43
C ALA A 18 0.83 -3.38 -0.12
N PHE A 19 2.16 -3.53 0.02
CA PHE A 19 2.77 -4.78 0.42
C PHE A 19 2.33 -5.22 1.83
N SER A 20 2.34 -4.30 2.80
CA SER A 20 1.85 -4.57 4.15
C SER A 20 0.37 -4.97 4.16
N LEU A 21 -0.47 -4.30 3.37
CA LEU A 21 -1.89 -4.65 3.23
C LEU A 21 -2.07 -6.06 2.65
N LEU A 22 -1.32 -6.40 1.61
CA LEU A 22 -1.37 -7.73 1.00
C LEU A 22 -0.93 -8.82 1.97
N LEU A 23 0.11 -8.57 2.77
CA LEU A 23 0.58 -9.52 3.78
C LEU A 23 -0.48 -9.78 4.86
N LEU A 24 -1.13 -8.73 5.37
CA LEU A 24 -2.24 -8.84 6.32
C LEU A 24 -3.42 -9.62 5.71
N LEU A 25 -3.76 -9.38 4.45
CA LEU A 25 -4.85 -10.08 3.77
C LEU A 25 -4.54 -11.57 3.61
N ILE A 26 -3.31 -11.93 3.25
CA ILE A 26 -2.89 -13.34 3.14
C ILE A 26 -2.99 -14.02 4.50
N GLN A 27 -2.55 -13.39 5.59
CA GLN A 27 -2.70 -13.94 6.94
C GLN A 27 -4.17 -14.18 7.30
N GLN A 28 -5.07 -13.23 7.01
CA GLN A 28 -6.50 -13.40 7.28
C GLN A 28 -7.12 -14.53 6.46
N ILE A 29 -6.77 -14.64 5.18
CA ILE A 29 -7.22 -15.73 4.32
C ILE A 29 -6.68 -17.07 4.84
N ALA A 30 -5.40 -17.14 5.17
CA ALA A 30 -4.76 -18.33 5.72
C ALA A 30 -5.44 -18.80 7.02
N ALA A 31 -5.82 -17.87 7.90
CA ALA A 31 -6.56 -18.17 9.12
C ALA A 31 -7.94 -18.79 8.83
N LEU A 32 -8.65 -18.37 7.77
CA LEU A 32 -9.92 -18.99 7.36
C LEU A 32 -9.75 -20.46 6.95
N PHE A 33 -8.58 -20.83 6.42
CA PHE A 33 -8.24 -22.20 6.05
C PHE A 33 -7.55 -22.99 7.18
N GLY A 34 -7.41 -22.40 8.37
CA GLY A 34 -6.80 -23.04 9.54
C GLY A 34 -5.28 -23.14 9.48
N PHE A 35 -4.61 -22.36 8.63
CA PHE A 35 -3.16 -22.24 8.66
C PHE A 35 -2.73 -21.34 9.81
N ASP A 36 -1.80 -21.82 10.63
CA ASP A 36 -1.16 -21.01 11.66
C ASP A 36 -0.08 -20.11 11.02
N THR A 37 -0.34 -18.81 11.00
CA THR A 37 0.58 -17.79 10.49
C THR A 37 1.21 -16.95 11.60
N THR A 38 1.15 -17.42 12.85
CA THR A 38 1.82 -16.74 13.95
C THR A 38 3.33 -16.79 13.74
N ILE A 39 3.99 -15.65 13.97
CA ILE A 39 5.41 -15.53 13.63
C ILE A 39 6.29 -16.19 14.71
N TYR A 40 5.81 -16.28 15.96
CA TYR A 40 6.43 -17.03 17.08
C TYR A 40 5.48 -17.23 18.26
N ASN A 41 4.80 -16.14 18.66
CA ASN A 41 3.81 -16.08 19.73
C ASN A 41 2.78 -15.00 19.35
N GLU A 42 1.57 -15.08 19.92
CA GLU A 42 0.49 -14.11 19.73
C GLU A 42 0.94 -12.66 19.95
N GLN A 43 1.62 -12.35 21.07
CA GLN A 43 2.01 -10.97 21.38
C GLN A 43 2.98 -10.37 20.34
N VAL A 44 3.94 -11.16 19.87
CA VAL A 44 4.89 -10.72 18.83
C VAL A 44 4.16 -10.51 17.50
N THR A 45 3.21 -11.39 17.21
CA THR A 45 2.39 -11.32 15.99
C THR A 45 1.49 -10.07 16.01
N ASP A 46 0.91 -9.72 17.16
CA ASP A 46 0.09 -8.51 17.31
C ASP A 46 0.90 -7.22 17.13
N ILE A 47 2.10 -7.16 17.72
CA ILE A 47 3.02 -6.03 17.53
C ILE A 47 3.39 -5.92 16.04
N PHE A 48 3.74 -7.03 15.40
CA PHE A 48 4.06 -7.06 13.97
C PHE A 48 2.89 -6.59 13.10
N ASN A 49 1.68 -7.07 13.37
CA ASN A 49 0.46 -6.65 12.67
C ASN A 49 0.18 -5.17 12.85
N THR A 50 0.43 -4.62 14.04
CA THR A 50 0.31 -3.18 14.31
C THR A 50 1.30 -2.37 13.50
N VAL A 51 2.55 -2.83 13.38
CA VAL A 51 3.56 -2.20 12.50
C VAL A 51 3.11 -2.23 11.05
N LEU A 52 2.59 -3.35 10.55
CA LEU A 52 2.04 -3.45 9.20
C LEU A 52 0.86 -2.48 9.01
N ALA A 53 -0.05 -2.38 9.98
CA ALA A 53 -1.18 -1.46 9.92
C ALA A 53 -0.73 0.01 9.85
N LEU A 54 0.32 0.39 10.59
CA LEU A 54 0.93 1.72 10.50
C LEU A 54 1.56 1.97 9.12
N LEU A 55 2.24 0.97 8.55
CA LEU A 55 2.80 1.09 7.20
C LEU A 55 1.71 1.23 6.13
N VAL A 56 0.57 0.55 6.28
CA VAL A 56 -0.61 0.77 5.43
C VAL A 56 -1.08 2.21 5.54
N LEU A 57 -1.27 2.71 6.77
CA LEU A 57 -1.71 4.09 7.02
C LEU A 57 -0.75 5.10 6.37
N PHE A 58 0.54 4.98 6.62
CA PHE A 58 1.54 5.88 6.04
C PHE A 58 1.69 5.73 4.54
N GLY A 59 1.57 4.53 3.98
CA GLY A 59 1.65 4.33 2.54
C GLY A 59 0.48 4.96 1.78
N VAL A 60 -0.72 4.96 2.39
CA VAL A 60 -1.91 5.63 1.85
C VAL A 60 -1.85 7.15 2.07
N VAL A 61 -1.41 7.61 3.24
CA VAL A 61 -1.39 9.04 3.61
C VAL A 61 -0.22 9.80 2.99
N SER A 62 0.96 9.19 2.90
CA SER A 62 2.18 9.80 2.34
C SER A 62 2.17 9.87 0.81
N ASP A 63 1.14 9.32 0.14
CA ASP A 63 0.95 9.46 -1.29
C ASP A 63 0.46 10.89 -1.65
N PRO A 64 1.32 11.75 -2.23
CA PRO A 64 0.98 13.15 -2.54
C PRO A 64 -0.03 13.28 -3.68
N THR A 65 -0.53 12.18 -4.24
CA THR A 65 -1.62 12.15 -5.25
C THR A 65 -3.02 12.15 -4.63
N THR A 66 -3.16 12.39 -3.33
CA THR A 66 -4.47 12.43 -2.68
C THR A 66 -4.73 13.78 -2.03
N PRO A 67 -5.73 14.51 -2.53
CA PRO A 67 -6.84 14.78 -1.63
C PRO A 67 -8.18 14.42 -2.26
N GLY A 68 -8.84 13.40 -1.68
CA GLY A 68 -10.28 13.16 -1.85
C GLY A 68 -10.73 12.07 -2.83
N LEU A 69 -9.86 11.21 -3.39
CA LEU A 69 -10.17 10.10 -4.33
C LEU A 69 -10.01 10.40 -5.84
N ASN A 70 -9.32 11.45 -6.28
CA ASN A 70 -8.86 11.54 -7.68
C ASN A 70 -7.48 12.18 -7.76
N ASP A 71 -6.67 11.72 -8.71
CA ASP A 71 -5.30 12.19 -8.87
C ASP A 71 -5.28 13.64 -9.36
N SER A 72 -4.32 14.43 -8.85
CA SER A 72 -4.20 15.85 -9.20
C SER A 72 -3.83 16.02 -10.68
N GLU A 73 -4.22 17.15 -11.28
CA GLU A 73 -3.94 17.48 -12.68
C GLU A 73 -2.42 17.46 -13.00
N ARG A 74 -1.58 17.63 -11.98
CA ARG A 74 -0.11 17.57 -12.07
C ARG A 74 0.41 16.16 -12.34
N ALA A 75 -0.20 15.13 -11.77
CA ALA A 75 0.21 13.74 -12.00
C ALA A 75 -0.07 13.28 -13.44
N MET A 76 -1.11 13.82 -14.07
CA MET A 76 -1.43 13.54 -15.48
C MET A 76 -0.48 14.21 -16.47
N ARG A 77 0.25 15.27 -16.07
CA ARG A 77 1.22 15.96 -16.92
C ARG A 77 2.61 15.30 -16.98
N TYR A 78 2.95 14.39 -16.06
CA TYR A 78 4.21 13.63 -16.13
C TYR A 78 4.29 12.74 -17.38
N SER A 79 3.16 12.22 -17.87
CA SER A 79 3.12 11.42 -19.10
C SER A 79 3.50 12.21 -20.35
N ARG A 80 3.55 13.55 -20.30
CA ARG A 80 3.80 14.39 -21.48
C ARG A 80 5.26 14.82 -21.63
N LYS A 81 6.15 14.48 -20.68
CA LYS A 81 7.57 14.86 -20.72
C LYS A 81 8.52 13.71 -21.05
N ASP A 82 8.05 12.46 -21.02
CA ASP A 82 8.86 11.29 -21.35
C ASP A 82 8.70 10.83 -22.81
N ASP A 83 7.76 11.42 -23.57
CA ASP A 83 7.56 11.12 -25.00
C ASP A 83 8.33 12.08 -25.93
N ASP A 84 9.07 13.05 -25.37
CA ASP A 84 9.93 14.01 -26.10
C ASP A 84 11.44 13.77 -25.84
N LYS A 85 11.87 12.50 -25.87
CA LYS A 85 13.28 12.12 -26.04
C LYS A 85 13.46 10.90 -26.92
#